data_AF-A0A1F6AQJ7-F1
#
_entry.id   AF-A0A1F6AQJ7-F1
#
_cell.length_a   1.000
_cell.length_b   1.000
_cell.length_c   1.000
_cell.angle_alpha   90.00
_cell.angle_beta   90.00
_cell.angle_gamma   90.00
#
_symmetry.space_group_name_H-M   'P 1'
#
loop_
_entity.id
_entity.type
_entity.pdbx_description
1 polymer ?
#
loop_
_entity_poly.entity_id
_entity_poly.type
_entity_poly.pdbx_seq_one_letter_code
_entity_poly.pdbx_strand_id
1 'polypeptide(L)' 'MVYLWDYDEKELEKTEKGRIFILERMINYGPGKKKISLSQVKKYWNKLNLFPIRRRLLELLIWGKYLSSTKNKKAFWMG' A
#
# COMPACT_ATOMS: atom_id res chain seq x y z
N MET A 1 -7.25 9.63 13.51
CA MET A 1 -8.10 9.36 12.34
C MET A 1 -7.20 8.92 11.19
N VAL A 2 -7.61 7.96 10.36
CA VAL A 2 -6.99 7.76 9.03
C VAL A 2 -7.31 9.01 8.20
N TYR A 3 -6.45 9.42 7.28
CA TYR A 3 -6.72 10.56 6.39
C TYR A 3 -7.77 10.22 5.32
N LEU A 4 -9.02 10.05 5.77
CA LEU A 4 -10.21 9.80 4.96
C LEU A 4 -10.93 11.08 4.55
N TRP A 5 -10.46 12.26 4.96
CA TRP A 5 -11.00 13.55 4.54
C TRP A 5 -12.48 13.65 4.93
N ASP A 6 -13.39 13.72 3.95
CA ASP A 6 -14.84 13.82 4.10
C ASP A 6 -15.59 12.47 3.94
N TYR A 7 -14.88 11.37 3.71
CA TYR A 7 -15.51 10.04 3.62
C TYR A 7 -15.95 9.49 4.98
N ASP A 8 -17.14 8.89 5.03
CA ASP A 8 -17.59 8.12 6.20
C ASP A 8 -16.88 6.76 6.25
N GLU A 9 -16.00 6.60 7.25
CA GLU A 9 -15.26 5.36 7.49
C GLU A 9 -16.18 4.15 7.69
N LYS A 10 -17.30 4.32 8.41
CA LYS A 10 -18.21 3.22 8.74
C LYS A 10 -18.95 2.71 7.51
N GLU A 11 -19.32 3.60 6.59
CA GLU A 11 -19.94 3.21 5.32
C GLU A 11 -18.96 2.48 4.42
N LEU A 12 -17.71 2.95 4.33
CA LEU A 12 -16.65 2.28 3.58
C LEU A 12 -16.35 0.88 4.13
N GLU A 13 -16.33 0.71 5.45
CA GLU A 13 -16.08 -0.57 6.12
C GLU A 13 -17.12 -1.65 5.81
N LYS A 14 -18.31 -1.31 5.30
CA LYS A 14 -19.34 -2.29 4.93
C LYS A 14 -18.96 -3.13 3.72
N THR A 15 -18.13 -2.60 2.82
CA THR A 15 -17.79 -3.25 1.54
C THR A 15 -16.31 -3.62 1.47
N GLU A 16 -15.98 -4.65 0.68
CA GLU A 16 -14.57 -5.00 0.44
C GLU A 16 -13.82 -3.85 -0.24
N LYS A 17 -14.43 -3.21 -1.24
CA LYS A 17 -13.83 -2.07 -1.95
C LYS A 17 -13.53 -0.91 -1.01
N GLY A 18 -14.44 -0.57 -0.10
CA GLY A 18 -14.20 0.49 0.87
C GLY A 18 -13.11 0.15 1.88
N ARG A 19 -13.02 -1.12 2.35
CA ARG A 19 -11.90 -1.58 3.18
C ARG A 19 -10.55 -1.50 2.46
N ILE A 20 -10.50 -1.85 1.17
CA ILE A 20 -9.30 -1.69 0.33
C ILE A 20 -8.93 -0.21 0.24
N PHE A 21 -9.91 0.66 -0.05
CA PHE A 21 -9.68 2.11 -0.13
C PHE A 21 -9.12 2.69 1.18
N ILE A 22 -9.69 2.32 2.33
CA ILE A 22 -9.17 2.74 3.64
C ILE A 22 -7.70 2.29 3.79
N LEU A 23 -7.38 1.05 3.44
CA LEU A 23 -6.03 0.50 3.54
C LEU A 23 -5.03 1.23 2.61
N GLU A 24 -5.45 1.57 1.39
CA GLU A 24 -4.66 2.39 0.45
C GLU A 24 -4.38 3.77 1.05
N ARG A 25 -5.40 4.43 1.60
CA ARG A 25 -5.26 5.76 2.20
C ARG A 25 -4.28 5.73 3.38
N MET A 26 -4.39 4.72 4.25
CA MET A 26 -3.47 4.53 5.37
C MET A 26 -2.02 4.39 4.92
N ILE A 27 -1.76 3.66 3.84
CA ILE A 27 -0.40 3.44 3.33
C ILE A 27 0.14 4.69 2.61
N ASN A 28 -0.68 5.33 1.79
CA ASN A 28 -0.24 6.44 0.93
C ASN A 28 -0.04 7.74 1.73
N TYR A 29 -0.98 8.04 2.64
CA TYR A 29 -1.03 9.32 3.36
C TYR A 29 -0.71 9.20 4.85
N GLY A 30 -0.65 7.99 5.38
CA GLY A 30 -0.37 7.71 6.78
C GLY A 30 -1.59 7.20 7.54
N PRO A 31 -1.40 6.32 8.53
CA PRO A 31 -2.50 5.68 9.24
C PRO A 31 -3.03 6.51 10.43
N GLY A 32 -2.48 7.71 10.65
CA GLY A 32 -2.74 8.53 11.82
C GLY A 32 -2.39 7.77 13.11
N LYS A 33 -3.40 7.50 13.95
CA LYS A 33 -3.26 6.75 15.21
C LYS A 33 -3.53 5.24 15.08
N LYS A 34 -3.91 4.75 13.91
CA LYS A 34 -4.21 3.33 13.68
C LYS A 34 -2.95 2.57 13.25
N LYS A 35 -2.91 1.25 13.48
CA LYS A 35 -1.86 0.37 12.93
C LYS A 35 -2.31 -0.19 11.60
N ILE A 36 -1.38 -0.33 10.65
CA ILE A 36 -1.63 -1.01 9.37
C ILE A 36 -1.53 -2.52 9.59
N SER A 37 -2.59 -3.25 9.26
CA SER A 37 -2.62 -4.71 9.43
C SER A 37 -1.85 -5.42 8.31
N LEU A 38 -0.74 -6.09 8.66
CA LEU A 38 0.09 -6.84 7.70
C LEU A 38 -0.71 -7.91 6.94
N SER A 39 -1.63 -8.61 7.62
CA SER A 39 -2.45 -9.65 6.99
C SER A 39 -3.39 -9.08 5.93
N GLN A 40 -3.97 -7.90 6.18
CA GLN A 40 -4.81 -7.20 5.21
C GLN A 40 -4.00 -6.70 4.01
N VAL A 41 -2.79 -6.16 4.26
CA VAL A 41 -1.88 -5.73 3.18
C VAL A 41 -1.51 -6.90 2.27
N LYS A 42 -1.15 -8.05 2.84
CA LYS A 42 -0.86 -9.25 2.05
C LYS A 42 -2.08 -9.75 1.29
N LYS A 43 -3.25 -9.81 1.95
CA LYS A 43 -4.52 -10.27 1.34
C LYS A 43 -4.90 -9.43 0.11
N TYR A 44 -4.74 -8.11 0.19
CA TYR A 44 -5.18 -7.19 -0.86
C TYR A 44 -4.05 -6.67 -1.76
N TRP A 45 -2.83 -7.19 -1.65
CA TRP A 45 -1.65 -6.65 -2.32
C TRP A 45 -1.83 -6.37 -3.82
N ASN A 46 -2.50 -7.26 -4.54
CA ASN A 46 -2.73 -7.13 -5.99
C ASN A 46 -3.87 -6.15 -6.34
N LYS A 47 -4.66 -5.72 -5.35
CA LYS A 47 -5.76 -4.77 -5.50
C LYS A 47 -5.38 -3.34 -5.07
N LEU A 48 -4.29 -3.18 -4.32
CA LEU A 48 -3.87 -1.89 -3.76
C LEU A 48 -3.23 -0.98 -4.82
N ASN A 49 -3.77 0.23 -4.98
CA ASN A 49 -3.17 1.33 -5.72
C ASN A 49 -2.27 2.19 -4.81
N LEU A 50 -1.00 1.78 -4.71
CA LEU A 50 -0.01 2.42 -3.84
C LEU A 50 0.92 3.34 -4.62
N PHE A 51 1.33 4.45 -4.01
CA PHE A 51 2.39 5.28 -4.56
C PHE A 51 3.67 4.44 -4.76
N PRO A 52 4.40 4.60 -5.89
CA PRO A 52 5.51 3.71 -6.24
C PRO A 52 6.55 3.54 -5.12
N ILE A 53 6.89 4.63 -4.41
CA ILE A 53 7.85 4.58 -3.32
C ILE A 53 7.32 3.83 -2.08
N ARG A 54 6.03 4.00 -1.75
CA ARG A 54 5.36 3.29 -0.66
C ARG A 54 5.29 1.80 -0.96
N ARG A 55 4.94 1.46 -2.20
CA ARG A 55 4.91 0.06 -2.68
C ARG A 55 6.27 -0.59 -2.53
N ARG A 56 7.34 0.02 -3.06
CA ARG A 56 8.71 -0.51 -2.99
C ARG A 56 9.20 -0.68 -1.54
N LEU A 57 8.92 0.30 -0.67
CA LEU A 57 9.26 0.19 0.75
C LEU A 57 8.56 -1.01 1.39
N LEU A 58 7.24 -1.15 1.19
CA LEU A 58 6.51 -2.31 1.72
C LEU A 58 6.99 -3.63 1.12
N GLU A 59 7.41 -3.64 -0.15
CA GLU A 59 7.98 -4.83 -0.77
C GLU A 59 9.21 -5.34 -0.02
N LEU A 60 10.14 -4.43 0.31
CA LEU A 60 11.31 -4.75 1.12
C LEU A 60 10.93 -5.21 2.54
N LEU A 61 10.03 -4.49 3.22
CA LEU A 61 9.66 -4.79 4.60
C LEU A 61 8.92 -6.14 4.74
N ILE A 62 8.13 -6.51 3.74
CA ILE A 62 7.27 -7.69 3.81
C ILE A 62 7.94 -8.94 3.22
N TRP A 63 8.70 -8.79 2.11
CA TRP A 63 9.29 -9.92 1.38
C TRP A 63 10.82 -9.86 1.27
N GLY A 64 11.49 -8.83 1.80
CA GLY A 64 12.94 -8.69 1.73
C GLY A 64 13.48 -8.40 0.32
N LYS A 65 12.60 -8.12 -0.66
CA LYS A 65 12.98 -7.85 -2.05
C LYS A 65 11.91 -7.03 -2.77
N TYR A 66 12.32 -6.29 -3.79
CA TYR A 66 11.38 -5.62 -4.68
C TYR A 66 10.68 -6.62 -5.59
N LEU A 67 9.34 -6.67 -5.51
CA LEU A 67 8.51 -7.46 -6.43
C LEU A 67 8.23 -6.66 -7.70
N SER A 68 8.13 -5.34 -7.57
CA SER A 68 7.89 -4.39 -8.67
C SER A 68 9.14 -4.01 -9.47
N SER A 69 10.36 -4.47 -9.08
CA SER A 69 11.55 -4.12 -9.85
C SER A 69 11.53 -4.81 -11.20
N THR A 70 11.62 -4.03 -12.26
CA THR A 70 11.89 -4.56 -13.60
C THR A 70 13.25 -5.27 -13.58
N LYS A 71 13.29 -6.48 -14.15
CA LYS A 71 14.54 -7.22 -14.37
C LYS A 71 15.39 -6.49 -15.41
N ASN A 72 16.08 -5.41 -15.06
CA ASN A 72 17.15 -4.90 -15.90
C ASN A 72 18.21 -4.15 -15.09
N LYS A 73 19.18 -4.92 -14.58
CA LYS A 73 20.41 -4.43 -13.93
C LYS A 73 21.44 -3.87 -14.93
N LYS A 74 21.18 -3.95 -16.25
CA LYS A 74 22.16 -3.61 -17.30
C LYS A 74 22.25 -2.12 -17.65
N ALA A 75 21.29 -1.29 -17.24
CA ALA A 75 21.29 0.14 -17.63
C ALA A 75 22.27 1.01 -16.82
N PHE A 76 22.78 0.52 -15.68
CA PHE A 76 23.67 1.30 -14.81
C PHE A 76 25.14 1.31 -15.29
N TRP A 77 25.54 0.37 -16.15
CA TRP A 77 26.92 0.15 -16.57
C TRP A 77 27.15 0.39 -18.08
N MET A 78 26.39 1.28 -18.71
CA MET A 78 26.56 1.66 -20.12
C MET A 78 26.84 3.16 -20.30
N GLY A 79 27.56 3.76 -19.35
CA GLY A 79 28.05 5.14 -19.42
C GLY A 79 29.55 5.18 -19.19
#